data_AF-A0A0E9PSK5-F1
#
_entry.id   AF-A0A0E9PSK5-F1
#
_cell.length_a   1.000
_cell.length_b   1.000
_cell.length_c   1.000
_cell.angle_alpha   90.00
_cell.angle_beta   90.00
_cell.angle_gamma   90.00
#
_symmetry.space_group_name_H-M   'P 1'
#
loop_
_entity.id
_entity.type
_entity.pdbx_description
1 polymer ?
#
loop_
_entity_poly.entity_id
_entity_poly.type
_entity_poly.pdbx_seq_one_letter_code
_entity_poly.pdbx_strand_id
1 'polypeptide(L)'
;MTCDMIRRRVTIEELYSARIIDLETYNLLKQEKKTIREVMEMPNVKKYLFGTGSIAGVMADSSSKIGLYHAMKRGLLKPEIALSLLEAQAATGFIIDPVRNEMLTVDEAVRQECSGSRNP
;
A
#
# COMPACT_ATOMS: atom_id res chain seq x y z
N MET A 1 11.39 10.53 -17.19
CA MET A 1 10.83 9.21 -16.74
C MET A 1 9.89 9.47 -15.57
N THR A 2 8.75 8.77 -15.53
CA THR A 2 7.72 8.95 -14.48
C THR A 2 7.39 7.62 -13.82
N CYS A 3 7.08 7.68 -12.52
CA CYS A 3 6.53 6.60 -11.72
C CYS A 3 5.03 6.84 -11.54
N ASP A 4 4.20 5.82 -11.76
CA ASP A 4 2.78 5.87 -11.47
C ASP A 4 2.55 5.64 -9.96
N MET A 5 2.11 6.69 -9.25
CA MET A 5 1.66 6.60 -7.86
C MET A 5 0.13 6.72 -7.79
N ILE A 6 -0.46 6.27 -6.68
CA ILE A 6 -1.92 6.14 -6.45
C ILE A 6 -2.73 7.34 -6.93
N ARG A 7 -2.25 8.56 -6.66
CA ARG A 7 -3.01 9.80 -6.90
C ARG A 7 -2.39 10.69 -7.97
N ARG A 8 -1.13 10.45 -8.38
CA ARG A 8 -0.43 11.28 -9.35
C ARG A 8 0.81 10.57 -9.89
N ARG A 9 1.21 10.89 -11.11
CA ARG A 9 2.56 10.57 -11.59
C ARG A 9 3.61 11.40 -10.88
N VAL A 10 4.67 10.75 -10.41
CA VAL A 10 5.85 11.40 -9.82
C VAL A 10 7.00 11.30 -10.81
N THR A 11 7.71 12.40 -11.04
CA THR A 11 8.87 12.44 -11.95
C THR A 11 10.19 12.19 -11.21
N ILE A 12 11.23 11.79 -11.93
CA ILE A 12 12.58 11.64 -11.35
C ILE A 12 13.15 12.99 -10.87
N GLU A 13 12.77 14.09 -11.52
CA GLU A 13 13.12 15.45 -11.12
C GLU A 13 12.48 15.81 -9.77
N GLU A 14 11.22 15.42 -9.54
CA GLU A 14 10.54 15.63 -8.26
C GLU A 14 11.23 14.83 -7.14
N LEU A 15 11.56 13.56 -7.37
CA LEU A 15 12.28 12.72 -6.41
C LEU A 15 13.64 13.33 -6.02
N TYR A 16 14.37 13.87 -7.00
CA TYR A 16 15.65 14.52 -6.74
C TYR A 16 15.48 15.85 -6.00
N SER A 17 14.53 16.70 -6.43
CA SER A 17 14.25 17.98 -5.79
C SER A 17 13.79 17.84 -4.34
N ALA A 18 13.04 16.78 -4.03
CA ALA A 18 12.59 16.43 -2.69
C ALA A 18 13.68 15.74 -1.83
N ARG A 19 14.89 15.55 -2.39
CA ARG A 19 16.01 14.83 -1.75
C ARG A 19 15.66 13.39 -1.32
N ILE A 20 14.73 12.77 -2.04
CA ILE A 20 14.39 11.35 -1.87
C ILE A 20 15.46 10.47 -2.53
N ILE A 21 16.02 10.94 -3.64
CA ILE A 21 17.17 10.35 -4.33
C ILE A 21 18.33 11.36 -4.40
N ASP A 22 19.56 10.86 -4.42
CA ASP A 22 20.76 11.66 -4.58
C ASP A 22 21.10 11.94 -6.06
N LEU A 23 22.11 12.79 -6.27
CA LEU A 23 22.57 13.18 -7.60
C LEU A 23 23.13 11.99 -8.39
N GLU A 24 23.79 11.04 -7.71
CA GLU A 24 24.32 9.84 -8.34
C GLU A 24 23.18 8.98 -8.93
N THR A 25 22.17 8.67 -8.11
CA THR A 25 20.98 7.91 -8.51
C THR A 25 20.21 8.62 -9.63
N TYR A 26 20.06 9.95 -9.55
CA TYR A 26 19.44 10.75 -10.59
C TYR A 26 20.19 10.65 -11.93
N ASN A 27 21.53 10.73 -11.90
CA ASN A 27 22.35 10.60 -13.10
C ASN A 27 22.28 9.19 -13.69
N LEU A 28 22.25 8.15 -12.86
CA LEU A 28 22.08 6.77 -13.31
C LEU A 28 20.73 6.56 -14.01
N LEU A 29 19.65 7.18 -13.52
CA LEU A 29 18.34 7.18 -14.16
C LEU A 29 18.37 7.93 -15.51
N LYS A 30 19.04 9.08 -15.58
CA LYS A 30 19.18 9.85 -16.84
C LYS A 30 20.01 9.13 -17.90
N GLN A 31 20.99 8.34 -17.48
CA GLN A 31 21.84 7.53 -18.37
C GLN A 31 21.24 6.15 -18.69
N GLU A 32 20.02 5.86 -18.22
CA GLU A 32 19.33 4.56 -18.39
C GLU A 32 20.11 3.36 -17.84
N LYS A 33 21.08 3.60 -16.95
CA LYS A 33 21.87 2.56 -16.27
C LYS A 33 21.12 1.94 -15.08
N LYS A 34 20.07 2.61 -14.64
CA LYS A 34 19.16 2.14 -13.59
C LYS A 34 17.74 2.47 -14.00
N THR A 35 16.80 1.58 -13.74
CA THR A 35 15.39 1.79 -14.03
C THR A 35 14.67 2.47 -12.87
N ILE A 36 13.56 3.14 -13.18
CA ILE A 36 12.71 3.73 -12.14
C ILE A 36 12.14 2.67 -11.19
N ARG A 37 11.84 1.46 -11.69
CA ARG A 37 11.34 0.35 -10.87
C ARG A 37 12.36 -0.08 -9.82
N GLU A 38 13.63 -0.21 -10.20
CA GLU A 38 14.70 -0.53 -9.26
C GLU A 38 14.88 0.57 -8.21
N VAL A 39 14.73 1.84 -8.58
CA VAL A 39 14.79 2.96 -7.63
C VAL A 39 13.60 2.96 -6.67
N MET A 40 12.39 2.63 -7.15
CA MET A 40 11.19 2.54 -6.30
C MET A 40 11.28 1.42 -5.26
N GLU A 41 12.00 0.33 -5.56
CA GLU A 41 12.22 -0.76 -4.61
C GLU A 41 13.32 -0.47 -3.59
N MET A 42 14.09 0.62 -3.74
CA MET A 42 15.07 1.02 -2.73
C MET A 42 14.36 1.38 -1.41
N PRO A 43 14.77 0.84 -0.24
CA PRO A 43 14.04 1.03 1.02
C PRO A 43 13.83 2.50 1.42
N ASN A 44 14.84 3.34 1.18
CA ASN A 44 14.80 4.77 1.46
C ASN A 44 13.82 5.53 0.55
N VAL A 45 13.58 5.06 -0.67
CA VAL A 45 12.63 5.65 -1.62
C VAL A 45 11.22 5.10 -1.36
N LYS A 46 11.12 3.78 -1.18
CA LYS A 46 9.85 3.07 -0.94
C LYS A 46 9.08 3.66 0.22
N LYS A 47 9.75 4.01 1.33
CA LYS A 47 9.09 4.61 2.50
C LYS A 47 8.44 5.98 2.22
N TYR A 48 8.99 6.78 1.31
CA TYR A 48 8.44 8.10 0.99
C TYR A 48 7.36 8.01 -0.09
N LEU A 49 7.44 7.00 -0.96
CA LEU A 49 6.46 6.76 -2.00
C LEU A 49 5.22 6.01 -1.47
N PHE A 50 5.42 4.97 -0.68
CA PHE A 50 4.36 4.04 -0.26
C PHE A 50 4.10 4.05 1.26
N GLY A 51 4.84 4.86 2.01
CA GLY A 51 4.79 4.85 3.46
C GLY A 51 5.54 3.67 4.09
N THR A 52 5.45 3.55 5.41
CA THR A 52 6.08 2.46 6.19
C THR A 52 5.13 1.29 6.47
N GLY A 53 3.94 1.31 5.87
CA GLY A 53 2.86 0.37 6.14
C GLY A 53 1.90 0.82 7.24
N SER A 54 0.77 0.11 7.34
CA SER A 54 -0.28 0.30 8.33
C SER A 54 -0.73 -1.07 8.88
N ILE A 55 -1.61 -1.09 9.90
CA ILE A 55 -2.12 -2.34 10.46
C ILE A 55 -3.01 -3.01 9.41
N ALA A 56 -2.52 -4.10 8.83
CA ALA A 56 -3.18 -4.79 7.71
C ALA A 56 -4.38 -5.66 8.11
N GLY A 57 -4.37 -6.19 9.34
CA GLY A 57 -5.36 -7.18 9.78
C GLY A 57 -5.06 -7.75 11.15
N VAL A 58 -5.69 -8.87 11.45
CA VAL A 58 -5.57 -9.63 12.70
C VAL A 58 -4.98 -11.00 12.39
N MET A 59 -4.16 -11.51 13.29
CA MET A 59 -3.74 -12.91 13.27
C MET A 59 -4.60 -13.66 14.28
N ALA A 60 -5.52 -14.50 13.80
CA ALA A 60 -6.21 -15.46 14.66
C ALA A 60 -5.38 -16.74 14.64
N ASP A 61 -5.11 -17.34 15.80
CA ASP A 61 -4.16 -18.45 15.95
C ASP A 61 -2.75 -18.18 15.36
N SER A 62 -1.90 -19.20 15.31
CA SER A 62 -0.49 -19.04 14.92
C SER A 62 -0.25 -18.87 13.42
N SER A 63 -1.28 -18.97 12.55
CA SER A 63 -1.07 -18.98 11.10
C SER A 63 -2.16 -18.33 10.25
N SER A 64 -3.32 -17.99 10.81
CA SER A 64 -4.42 -17.44 10.01
C SER A 64 -4.45 -15.90 10.02
N LYS A 65 -3.97 -15.29 8.93
CA LYS A 65 -4.15 -13.84 8.68
C LYS A 65 -5.59 -13.55 8.27
N ILE A 66 -6.21 -12.57 8.91
CA ILE A 66 -7.59 -12.15 8.65
C ILE A 66 -7.61 -10.64 8.41
N GLY A 67 -8.22 -10.18 7.32
CA GLY A 67 -8.43 -8.75 7.06
C GLY A 67 -9.34 -8.09 8.10
N LEU A 68 -9.19 -6.78 8.31
CA LEU A 68 -9.91 -6.03 9.35
C LEU A 68 -11.44 -6.16 9.24
N TYR A 69 -11.97 -6.07 8.02
CA TYR A 69 -13.41 -6.21 7.77
C TYR A 69 -13.92 -7.62 8.14
N HIS A 70 -13.20 -8.67 7.74
CA HIS A 70 -13.56 -10.05 8.09
C HIS A 70 -13.41 -10.32 9.60
N ALA A 71 -12.39 -9.75 10.25
CA ALA A 71 -12.23 -9.86 11.69
C ALA A 71 -13.41 -9.22 12.44
N MET A 72 -13.91 -8.07 11.96
CA MET A 72 -15.14 -7.45 12.47
C MET A 72 -16.35 -8.35 12.25
N LYS A 73 -16.55 -8.88 11.05
CA LYS A 73 -17.69 -9.76 10.74
C LYS A 73 -17.72 -11.05 11.56
N ARG A 74 -16.54 -11.56 11.94
CA ARG A 74 -16.39 -12.75 12.81
C ARG A 74 -16.45 -12.43 14.31
N GLY A 75 -16.61 -11.16 14.70
CA GLY A 75 -16.63 -10.75 16.10
C GLY A 75 -15.26 -10.74 16.80
N LEU A 76 -14.16 -10.86 16.05
CA LEU A 76 -12.79 -10.80 16.57
C LEU A 76 -12.33 -9.36 16.86
N LEU A 77 -12.94 -8.38 16.17
CA LEU A 77 -12.75 -6.96 16.42
C LEU A 77 -14.10 -6.28 16.64
N LYS A 78 -14.14 -5.34 17.57
CA LYS A 78 -15.30 -4.45 17.72
C LYS A 78 -15.44 -3.56 16.47
N PRO A 79 -16.67 -3.28 15.99
CA PRO A 79 -16.89 -2.47 14.80
C PRO A 79 -16.19 -1.11 14.84
N GLU A 80 -16.19 -0.44 16.00
CA GLU A 80 -15.59 0.89 16.15
C GLU A 80 -14.06 0.86 15.92
N ILE A 81 -13.39 -0.21 16.39
CA ILE A 81 -11.96 -0.40 16.21
C ILE A 81 -11.66 -0.75 14.75
N ALA A 82 -12.42 -1.69 14.16
CA ALA A 82 -12.21 -2.10 12.78
C ALA A 82 -12.41 -0.95 11.80
N LEU A 83 -13.45 -0.13 12.00
CA LEU A 83 -13.70 1.06 11.18
C LEU A 83 -12.55 2.06 11.29
N SER A 84 -12.12 2.38 12.51
CA SER A 84 -10.99 3.30 12.74
C SER A 84 -9.70 2.85 12.03
N LEU A 85 -9.42 1.53 12.03
CA LEU A 85 -8.25 0.97 11.36
C LEU A 85 -8.38 0.99 9.83
N LEU A 86 -9.57 0.73 9.29
CA LEU A 86 -9.86 0.83 7.85
C LEU A 86 -9.76 2.28 7.35
N GLU A 87 -10.23 3.24 8.15
CA GLU A 87 -10.08 4.67 7.86
C GLU A 87 -8.61 5.09 7.87
N ALA A 88 -7.83 4.63 8.85
CA ALA A 88 -6.39 4.87 8.91
C ALA A 88 -5.68 4.30 7.66
N GLN A 89 -6.04 3.09 7.24
CA GLN A 89 -5.56 2.48 5.99
C GLN A 89 -5.86 3.39 4.78
N ALA A 90 -7.13 3.76 4.57
CA ALA A 90 -7.55 4.63 3.47
C ALA A 90 -6.84 6.00 3.49
N ALA A 91 -6.62 6.57 4.67
CA ALA A 91 -5.91 7.83 4.86
C ALA A 91 -4.42 7.73 4.51
N THR A 92 -3.79 6.57 4.75
CA THR A 92 -2.38 6.30 4.41
C THR A 92 -2.18 5.82 2.96
N GLY A 93 -3.26 5.57 2.22
CA GLY A 93 -3.25 5.42 0.77
C GLY A 93 -3.96 4.18 0.25
N PHE A 94 -4.00 3.09 1.03
CA PHE A 94 -4.48 1.79 0.57
C PHE A 94 -5.28 1.06 1.63
N ILE A 95 -6.31 0.33 1.19
CA ILE A 95 -6.86 -0.79 1.94
C ILE A 95 -5.96 -2.00 1.71
N ILE A 96 -5.57 -2.70 2.78
CA ILE A 96 -4.61 -3.81 2.68
C ILE A 96 -5.34 -5.14 2.80
N ASP A 97 -5.11 -6.04 1.84
CA ASP A 97 -5.48 -7.46 1.95
C ASP A 97 -4.26 -8.24 2.49
N PRO A 98 -4.25 -8.67 3.77
CA PRO A 98 -3.12 -9.37 4.36
C PRO A 98 -2.97 -10.83 3.90
N VAL A 99 -4.01 -11.41 3.27
CA VAL A 99 -4.01 -12.79 2.78
C VAL A 99 -3.35 -12.83 1.39
N ARG A 100 -3.75 -11.91 0.51
CA ARG A 100 -3.20 -11.79 -0.85
C ARG A 100 -1.94 -10.94 -0.93
N ASN A 101 -1.61 -10.23 0.15
CA ASN A 101 -0.52 -9.27 0.22
C ASN A 101 -0.67 -8.15 -0.85
N GLU A 102 -1.90 -7.66 -1.00
CA GLU A 102 -2.27 -6.64 -1.98
C GLU A 102 -2.61 -5.32 -1.29
N MET A 103 -2.27 -4.22 -1.97
CA MET A 103 -2.65 -2.86 -1.60
C MET A 103 -3.67 -2.36 -2.61
N LEU A 104 -4.88 -2.11 -2.14
CA LEU A 104 -6.06 -1.82 -2.96
C LEU A 104 -6.51 -0.38 -2.76
N THR A 105 -7.06 0.21 -3.81
CA THR A 105 -7.92 1.39 -3.65
C THR A 105 -9.20 1.01 -2.89
N VAL A 106 -9.87 2.00 -2.30
CA VAL A 106 -11.14 1.77 -1.60
C VAL A 106 -12.17 1.12 -2.53
N ASP A 107 -12.26 1.57 -3.78
CA ASP A 107 -13.18 1.02 -4.78
C ASP A 107 -12.87 -0.45 -5.12
N GLU A 108 -11.60 -0.81 -5.26
CA GLU A 108 -11.18 -2.20 -5.49
C GLU A 108 -11.52 -3.10 -4.30
N ALA A 109 -11.25 -2.63 -3.08
CA ALA A 109 -11.57 -3.37 -1.87
C ALA A 109 -13.09 -3.62 -1.74
N VAL A 110 -13.92 -2.60 -2.01
CA VAL A 110 -15.38 -2.74 -1.99
C VAL A 110 -15.85 -3.74 -3.05
N ARG A 111 -15.29 -3.70 -4.26
CA ARG A 111 -15.63 -4.68 -5.32
C ARG A 111 -15.25 -6.10 -4.90
N GLN A 112 -14.08 -6.28 -4.30
CA GLN A 112 -13.62 -7.58 -3.82
C GLN A 112 -14.57 -8.15 -2.76
N GLU A 113 -14.96 -7.34 -1.78
CA GLU A 113 -15.91 -7.74 -0.72
C GLU A 113 -17.32 -8.06 -1.27
N CYS A 114 -17.82 -7.25 -2.20
CA CYS A 114 -19.09 -7.51 -2.88
C CYS A 114 -19.06 -8.81 -3.70
N SER A 115 -17.93 -9.11 -4.34
CA SER A 115 -17.76 -10.34 -5.11
C SER A 115 -17.61 -11.59 -4.23
N GLY A 116 -17.02 -11.45 -3.04
CA GLY A 116 -16.86 -12.53 -2.05
C GLY A 116 -18.14 -12.85 -1.26
N SER A 117 -19.13 -11.95 -1.24
CA SER A 117 -20.43 -12.17 -0.57
C SER A 117 -21.42 -13.01 -1.41
N ARG A 118 -20.98 -13.60 -2.53
CA ARG A 118 -21.77 -14.51 -3.40
C ARG A 118 -21.27 -15.96 -3.35
N ASN A 119 -20.96 -16.50 -2.18
CA ASN A 119 -20.92 -17.96 -2.02
C ASN A 119 -22.20 -18.40 -1.27
N PRO A 120 -23.11 -19.15 -1.91
CA PRO A 120 -24.29 -19.72 -1.27
C PRO A 120 -23.95 -20.77 -0.21
#